data_AF-A0A9N9ERZ2-F1
#
_entry.id   AF-A0A9N9ERZ2-F1
#
_cell.length_a   1.000
_cell.length_b   1.000
_cell.length_c   1.000
_cell.angle_alpha   90.00
_cell.angle_beta   90.00
_cell.angle_gamma   90.00
#
_symmetry.space_group_name_H-M   'P 1'
#
loop_
_entity.id
_entity.type
_entity.pdbx_description
1 polymer ?
#
loop_
_entity_poly.entity_id
_entity_poly.type
_entity_poly.pdbx_seq_one_letter_code
_entity_poly.pdbx_strand_id
1 'polypeptide(L)'
;DNFYMACVSFINYGNSTTREMSSQIPPIEFMTEILNGILATNQPPTLINWDSIPLPELLLFVGKVTTKAGIDYNTAMVALVLLSRLKSLLPKNARGEYGTCHRLFLSAILVASKNSTQKNGLYFSPPSSVEDLPFTRDEKFDDVISQTTWDTTNCNLAKISGIFTVQEVNEMEKDFRKLLGKHIFVDEKDVKDFIESNKYALGYY
;
A
#
# COMPACT_ATOMS: atom_id res chain seq x y z
N ASP A 1 -0.98 -31.80 -8.51
CA ASP A 1 -0.08 -32.01 -7.37
C ASP A 1 0.78 -30.83 -6.91
N ASN A 2 0.51 -29.59 -7.35
CA ASN A 2 1.08 -28.38 -6.70
C ASN A 2 0.08 -27.66 -5.78
N PHE A 3 -1.23 -27.82 -6.01
CA PHE A 3 -2.27 -27.21 -5.19
C PHE A 3 -2.36 -27.83 -3.79
N TYR A 4 -2.21 -29.15 -3.70
CA TYR A 4 -2.27 -29.87 -2.43
C TYR A 4 -1.04 -29.58 -1.55
N MET A 5 0.15 -29.41 -2.14
CA MET A 5 1.37 -29.05 -1.41
C MET A 5 1.35 -27.59 -0.91
N ALA A 6 0.74 -26.67 -1.66
CA ALA A 6 0.50 -25.30 -1.19
C ALA A 6 -0.46 -25.27 0.01
N CYS A 7 -1.55 -26.05 -0.03
CA CYS A 7 -2.49 -26.18 1.09
C CYS A 7 -1.86 -26.82 2.33
N VAL A 8 -1.02 -27.86 2.16
CA VAL A 8 -0.36 -28.54 3.29
C VAL A 8 0.72 -27.66 3.94
N SER A 9 1.39 -26.81 3.17
CA SER A 9 2.31 -25.80 3.71
C SER A 9 1.57 -24.76 4.56
N PHE A 10 0.37 -24.38 4.14
CA PHE A 10 -0.54 -23.48 4.87
C PHE A 10 -1.03 -24.06 6.20
N ILE A 11 -1.36 -25.36 6.23
CA ILE A 11 -1.83 -26.04 7.44
C ILE A 11 -0.72 -26.14 8.50
N ASN A 12 0.53 -26.35 8.09
CA ASN A 12 1.64 -26.44 9.04
C ASN A 12 2.08 -25.09 9.63
N TYR A 13 1.77 -23.96 8.97
CA TYR A 13 2.02 -22.63 9.51
C TYR A 13 0.97 -22.21 10.56
N GLY A 14 -0.19 -22.88 10.58
CA GLY A 14 -1.33 -22.56 11.46
C GLY A 14 -1.25 -23.06 12.90
N ASN A 15 -0.11 -23.61 13.36
CA ASN A 15 0.00 -24.25 14.69
C ASN A 15 0.82 -23.44 15.72
N SER A 16 0.88 -22.11 15.64
CA SER A 16 1.58 -21.30 16.64
C SER A 16 0.82 -20.01 17.01
N THR A 17 -0.11 -20.18 17.94
CA THR A 17 -0.28 -19.34 19.15
C THR A 17 -0.39 -17.81 18.97
N THR A 18 -1.62 -17.35 18.73
CA THR A 18 -2.40 -16.20 19.29
C THR A 18 -1.78 -15.02 20.09
N ARG A 19 -0.46 -14.86 20.23
CA ARG A 19 0.15 -13.67 20.89
C ARG A 19 1.21 -12.93 20.06
N GLU A 20 1.61 -13.43 18.90
CA GLU A 20 2.61 -12.78 18.02
C GLU A 20 2.04 -12.17 16.72
N MET A 21 0.71 -12.19 16.53
CA MET A 21 0.08 -11.81 15.25
C MET A 21 0.02 -10.30 14.96
N SER A 22 0.34 -9.42 15.93
CA SER A 22 0.41 -7.97 15.68
C SER A 22 1.67 -7.55 14.91
N SER A 23 2.62 -8.47 14.69
CA SER A 23 3.91 -8.21 14.05
C SER A 23 4.03 -8.77 12.62
N GLN A 24 3.01 -9.44 12.10
CA GLN A 24 3.04 -10.09 10.79
C GLN A 24 2.15 -9.35 9.79
N ILE A 25 2.70 -8.97 8.63
CA ILE A 25 1.97 -8.38 7.49
C ILE A 25 0.77 -9.29 7.12
N PRO A 26 -0.37 -8.75 6.64
CA PRO A 26 -1.48 -9.58 6.16
C PRO A 26 -1.02 -10.62 5.12
N PRO A 27 -1.69 -11.77 5.00
CA PRO A 27 -1.32 -12.79 4.02
C PRO A 27 -1.29 -12.24 2.58
N ILE A 28 -0.28 -12.64 1.80
CA ILE A 28 -0.08 -12.14 0.43
C ILE A 28 -1.25 -12.54 -0.47
N GLU A 29 -1.80 -13.73 -0.25
CA GLU A 29 -2.97 -14.26 -0.92
C GLU A 29 -4.20 -13.40 -0.66
N PHE A 30 -4.43 -13.03 0.61
CA PHE A 30 -5.53 -12.16 1.00
C PHE A 30 -5.43 -10.77 0.34
N MET A 31 -4.24 -10.15 0.38
CA MET A 31 -4.01 -8.86 -0.29
C MET A 31 -4.25 -8.94 -1.80
N THR A 32 -3.82 -10.03 -2.43
CA THR A 32 -4.00 -10.26 -3.86
C THR A 32 -5.46 -10.50 -4.24
N GLU A 33 -6.21 -11.22 -3.40
CA GLU A 33 -7.64 -11.43 -3.56
C GLU A 33 -8.42 -10.10 -3.49
N ILE A 34 -8.11 -9.25 -2.51
CA ILE A 34 -8.69 -7.91 -2.40
C ILE A 34 -8.46 -7.12 -3.70
N LEU A 35 -7.21 -7.11 -4.21
CA LEU A 35 -6.84 -6.40 -5.44
C LEU A 35 -7.58 -6.92 -6.68
N ASN A 36 -7.66 -8.24 -6.85
CA ASN A 36 -8.42 -8.86 -7.92
C ASN A 36 -9.93 -8.55 -7.81
N GLY A 37 -10.41 -8.30 -6.60
CA GLY A 37 -11.78 -7.90 -6.33
C GLY A 37 -12.09 -6.42 -6.60
N ILE A 38 -11.11 -5.54 -6.86
CA ILE A 38 -11.36 -4.10 -7.06
C ILE A 38 -11.91 -3.82 -8.45
N LEU A 39 -11.29 -4.36 -9.49
CA LEU A 39 -11.63 -4.14 -10.89
C LEU A 39 -11.38 -5.41 -11.69
N ALA A 40 -12.27 -5.72 -12.63
CA ALA A 40 -11.93 -6.66 -13.69
C ALA A 40 -10.82 -6.03 -14.55
N THR A 41 -9.71 -6.75 -14.70
CA THR A 41 -8.58 -6.30 -15.54
C THR A 41 -8.57 -7.04 -16.86
N ASN A 42 -8.17 -6.32 -17.92
CA ASN A 42 -7.90 -6.96 -19.20
C ASN A 42 -6.72 -7.94 -19.06
N GLN A 43 -6.77 -9.02 -19.83
CA GLN A 43 -5.67 -9.98 -19.93
C GLN A 43 -4.40 -9.30 -20.47
N PRO A 44 -3.20 -9.85 -20.16
CA PRO A 44 -1.96 -9.37 -20.75
C PRO A 44 -2.09 -9.25 -22.28
N PRO A 45 -1.43 -8.26 -22.90
CA PRO A 45 -1.44 -8.10 -24.35
C PRO A 45 -1.10 -9.43 -25.04
N THR A 46 -1.94 -9.86 -25.97
CA THR A 46 -1.73 -11.11 -26.73
C THR A 46 -0.52 -11.03 -27.65
N LEU A 47 -0.10 -9.82 -28.02
CA LEU A 47 1.14 -9.55 -28.72
C LEU A 47 2.20 -9.11 -27.70
N ILE A 48 3.14 -9.99 -27.41
CA ILE A 48 4.34 -9.67 -26.64
C ILE A 48 5.14 -8.69 -27.49
N ASN A 49 5.10 -7.40 -27.14
CA ASN A 49 6.10 -6.47 -27.63
C ASN A 49 7.40 -6.78 -26.87
N TRP A 50 8.42 -7.26 -27.59
CA TRP A 50 9.74 -7.59 -27.01
C TRP A 50 10.45 -6.37 -26.41
N ASP A 51 10.02 -5.16 -26.75
CA ASP A 51 10.49 -3.90 -26.15
C ASP A 51 9.79 -3.60 -24.80
N SER A 52 8.77 -4.37 -24.42
CA SER A 52 8.05 -4.20 -23.16
C SER A 52 8.31 -5.37 -22.20
N ILE A 53 8.83 -5.05 -21.01
CA ILE A 53 9.01 -6.02 -19.93
C ILE A 53 7.62 -6.46 -19.44
N PRO A 54 7.25 -7.75 -19.51
CA PRO A 54 5.97 -8.20 -19.01
C PRO A 54 5.87 -7.97 -17.50
N LEU A 55 4.69 -7.57 -17.01
CA LEU A 55 4.51 -7.36 -15.58
C LEU A 55 4.58 -8.72 -14.85
N PRO A 56 5.21 -8.77 -13.67
CA PRO A 56 5.20 -9.96 -12.84
C PRO A 56 3.77 -10.34 -12.46
N GLU A 57 3.53 -11.60 -12.11
CA GLU A 57 2.25 -12.02 -11.55
C GLU A 57 1.90 -11.18 -10.30
N LEU A 58 0.63 -10.84 -10.13
CA LEU A 58 0.19 -9.93 -9.07
C LEU A 58 0.60 -10.41 -7.67
N LEU A 59 0.45 -11.72 -7.41
CA LEU A 59 0.85 -12.34 -6.14
C LEU A 59 2.35 -12.14 -5.86
N LEU A 60 3.21 -12.41 -6.86
CA LEU A 60 4.66 -12.24 -6.75
C LEU A 60 5.05 -10.77 -6.60
N PHE A 61 4.34 -9.87 -7.30
CA PHE A 61 4.55 -8.44 -7.20
C PHE A 61 4.22 -7.93 -5.79
N VAL A 62 3.05 -8.30 -5.26
CA VAL A 62 2.62 -7.94 -3.90
C VAL A 62 3.65 -8.45 -2.88
N GLY A 63 4.03 -9.72 -2.94
CA GLY A 63 5.03 -10.30 -2.04
C GLY A 63 6.40 -9.63 -2.14
N LYS A 64 6.85 -9.29 -3.34
CA LYS A 64 8.12 -8.56 -3.55
C LYS A 64 8.07 -7.18 -2.90
N VAL A 65 7.02 -6.40 -3.17
CA VAL A 65 6.90 -5.02 -2.68
C VAL A 65 6.78 -4.99 -1.16
N THR A 66 5.92 -5.82 -0.55
CA THR A 66 5.75 -5.85 0.92
C THR A 66 7.04 -6.23 1.64
N THR A 67 7.75 -7.24 1.13
CA THR A 67 9.00 -7.72 1.74
C THR A 67 10.15 -6.73 1.54
N LYS A 68 10.33 -6.20 0.33
CA LYS A 68 11.50 -5.36 0.01
C LYS A 68 11.33 -3.91 0.47
N ALA A 69 10.10 -3.40 0.57
CA ALA A 69 9.85 -2.06 1.08
C ALA A 69 9.76 -2.00 2.61
N GLY A 70 9.78 -3.15 3.31
CA GLY A 70 9.70 -3.21 4.77
C GLY A 70 8.37 -2.67 5.29
N ILE A 71 7.26 -3.00 4.61
CA ILE A 71 5.93 -2.51 4.98
C ILE A 71 5.49 -3.15 6.29
N ASP A 72 5.13 -2.35 7.29
CA ASP A 72 4.59 -2.86 8.54
C ASP A 72 3.10 -3.25 8.41
N TYR A 73 2.59 -4.01 9.39
CA TYR A 73 1.20 -4.47 9.39
C TYR A 73 0.19 -3.32 9.32
N ASN A 74 0.38 -2.25 10.09
CA ASN A 74 -0.57 -1.14 10.13
C ASN A 74 -0.62 -0.42 8.77
N THR A 75 0.55 -0.16 8.17
CA THR A 75 0.63 0.42 6.82
C THR A 75 -0.06 -0.46 5.77
N ALA A 76 0.13 -1.78 5.81
CA ALA A 76 -0.57 -2.70 4.92
C ALA A 76 -2.09 -2.65 5.13
N MET A 77 -2.56 -2.62 6.38
CA MET A 77 -4.00 -2.55 6.69
C MET A 77 -4.63 -1.24 6.24
N VAL A 78 -3.96 -0.10 6.46
CA VAL A 78 -4.41 1.19 5.93
C VAL A 78 -4.50 1.15 4.41
N ALA A 79 -3.51 0.58 3.72
CA ALA A 79 -3.54 0.43 2.27
C ALA A 79 -4.74 -0.41 1.80
N LEU A 80 -5.04 -1.52 2.47
CA LEU A 80 -6.18 -2.39 2.15
C LEU A 80 -7.53 -1.68 2.39
N VAL A 81 -7.67 -0.91 3.46
CA VAL A 81 -8.86 -0.07 3.71
C VAL A 81 -9.05 0.92 2.56
N LEU A 82 -7.98 1.60 2.13
CA LEU A 82 -8.03 2.55 1.01
C LEU A 82 -8.45 1.87 -0.30
N LEU A 83 -7.95 0.66 -0.57
CA LEU A 83 -8.33 -0.11 -1.75
C LEU A 83 -9.81 -0.54 -1.71
N SER A 84 -10.31 -0.97 -0.56
CA SER A 84 -11.73 -1.30 -0.37
C SER A 84 -12.64 -0.08 -0.55
N ARG A 85 -12.20 1.10 -0.11
CA ARG A 85 -12.91 2.36 -0.37
C ARG A 85 -12.88 2.75 -1.83
N LEU A 86 -11.74 2.59 -2.50
CA LEU A 86 -11.67 2.84 -3.94
C LEU A 86 -12.68 1.95 -4.68
N LYS A 87 -12.78 0.66 -4.33
CA LYS A 87 -13.76 -0.26 -4.89
C LYS A 87 -15.20 0.23 -4.77
N SER A 88 -15.60 0.83 -3.64
CA SER A 88 -16.96 1.35 -3.45
C SER A 88 -17.23 2.66 -4.19
N LEU A 89 -16.17 3.41 -4.53
CA LEU A 89 -16.25 4.66 -5.30
C LEU A 89 -16.28 4.44 -6.82
N LEU A 90 -15.79 3.29 -7.28
CA LEU A 90 -15.74 2.97 -8.70
C LEU A 90 -17.14 2.68 -9.27
N PRO A 91 -17.43 3.11 -10.51
CA PRO A 91 -18.70 2.77 -11.16
C PRO A 91 -18.81 1.26 -11.37
N LYS A 92 -20.04 0.72 -11.35
CA LYS A 92 -20.31 -0.74 -11.39
C LYS A 92 -19.68 -1.48 -12.59
N ASN A 93 -19.43 -0.76 -13.70
CA ASN A 93 -18.85 -1.30 -14.92
C ASN A 93 -17.40 -0.85 -15.15
N ALA A 94 -16.73 -0.32 -14.12
CA ALA A 94 -15.34 0.05 -14.22
C ALA A 94 -14.50 -1.18 -14.57
N ARG A 95 -13.58 -0.99 -15.52
CA ARG A 95 -12.62 -2.01 -15.94
C ARG A 95 -11.23 -1.39 -15.97
N GLY A 96 -10.27 -2.14 -15.45
CA GLY A 96 -8.86 -1.78 -15.52
C GLY A 96 -8.22 -2.36 -16.77
N GLU A 97 -7.19 -1.69 -17.26
CA GLU A 97 -6.26 -2.29 -18.22
C GLU A 97 -5.29 -3.24 -17.51
N TYR A 98 -4.53 -4.01 -18.29
CA TYR A 98 -3.49 -4.88 -17.76
C TYR A 98 -2.51 -4.07 -16.88
N GLY A 99 -2.21 -4.59 -15.68
CA GLY A 99 -1.35 -3.90 -14.71
C GLY A 99 -2.03 -2.87 -13.81
N THR A 100 -3.33 -2.60 -14.00
CA THR A 100 -4.07 -1.65 -13.13
C THR A 100 -3.99 -2.08 -11.66
N CYS A 101 -4.14 -3.37 -11.34
CA CYS A 101 -4.04 -3.86 -9.96
C CYS A 101 -2.64 -3.62 -9.36
N HIS A 102 -1.56 -3.76 -10.14
CA HIS A 102 -0.20 -3.46 -9.69
C HIS A 102 -0.03 -1.98 -9.36
N ARG A 103 -0.53 -1.11 -10.24
CA ARG A 103 -0.50 0.35 -10.04
C ARG A 103 -1.33 0.75 -8.81
N LEU A 104 -2.53 0.19 -8.65
CA LEU A 104 -3.39 0.44 -7.49
C LEU A 104 -2.74 -0.02 -6.17
N PHE A 105 -2.14 -1.21 -6.16
CA PHE A 105 -1.44 -1.72 -4.99
C PHE A 105 -0.30 -0.78 -4.58
N LEU A 106 0.57 -0.41 -5.54
CA LEU A 106 1.68 0.48 -5.28
C LEU A 106 1.21 1.85 -4.78
N SER A 107 0.16 2.39 -5.40
CA SER A 107 -0.46 3.67 -5.01
C SER A 107 -0.99 3.66 -3.58
N ALA A 108 -1.69 2.58 -3.20
CA ALA A 108 -2.22 2.42 -1.86
C ALA A 108 -1.11 2.33 -0.81
N ILE A 109 -0.04 1.58 -1.09
CA ILE A 109 1.13 1.48 -0.21
C ILE A 109 1.84 2.83 -0.08
N LEU A 110 1.99 3.60 -1.17
CA LEU A 110 2.60 4.93 -1.14
C LEU A 110 1.84 5.88 -0.22
N VAL A 111 0.52 5.97 -0.40
CA VAL A 111 -0.34 6.84 0.39
C VAL A 111 -0.38 6.40 1.85
N ALA A 112 -0.53 5.09 2.10
CA ALA A 112 -0.54 4.55 3.46
C ALA A 112 0.78 4.79 4.18
N SER A 113 1.92 4.53 3.54
CA SER A 113 3.25 4.68 4.15
C SER A 113 3.50 6.12 4.60
N LYS A 114 3.09 7.09 3.79
CA LYS A 114 3.23 8.52 4.11
C LYS A 114 2.29 8.97 5.23
N ASN A 115 1.09 8.41 5.29
CA ASN A 115 0.12 8.70 6.33
C ASN A 115 0.51 8.02 7.67
N SER A 116 1.16 6.84 7.64
CA SER A 116 1.70 6.17 8.82
C SER A 116 2.87 6.96 9.44
N THR A 117 3.78 7.50 8.63
CA THR A 117 4.89 8.34 9.12
C THR A 117 4.42 9.64 9.78
N GLN A 118 3.20 10.11 9.47
CA GLN A 118 2.62 11.29 10.11
C GLN A 118 2.11 11.02 11.54
N LYS A 119 1.86 9.76 11.90
CA LYS A 119 1.39 9.36 13.25
C LYS A 119 2.52 9.22 14.29
N ASN A 120 3.79 9.19 13.87
CA ASN A 120 4.94 9.27 14.76
C ASN A 120 5.25 10.73 15.13
N GLY A 121 4.33 11.38 15.85
CA GLY A 121 4.66 12.43 16.82
C GLY A 121 5.71 13.48 16.45
N LEU A 122 5.67 14.05 15.25
CA LEU A 122 6.16 15.41 15.03
C LEU A 122 5.01 16.29 14.52
N TYR A 123 4.00 16.46 15.37
CA TYR A 123 3.78 17.86 15.77
C TYR A 123 5.12 18.27 16.35
N PHE A 124 5.84 19.13 15.63
CA PHE A 124 6.93 19.90 16.21
C PHE A 124 6.38 20.42 17.54
N SER A 125 6.72 19.77 18.65
CA SER A 125 6.71 20.49 19.91
C SER A 125 7.69 21.61 19.62
N PRO A 126 7.28 22.90 19.66
CA PRO A 126 8.27 23.94 19.73
C PRO A 126 9.16 23.52 20.90
N PRO A 127 10.48 23.42 20.72
CA PRO A 127 11.36 23.02 21.81
C PRO A 127 11.01 23.90 23.01
N SER A 128 10.42 23.28 24.03
CA SER A 128 10.00 23.94 25.26
C SER A 128 11.22 24.20 26.12
N SER A 129 12.16 24.98 25.56
CA SER A 129 13.37 25.60 26.11
C SER A 129 14.42 25.74 24.99
N VAL A 130 14.21 26.67 24.06
CA VAL A 130 15.32 27.40 23.43
C VAL A 130 14.85 28.83 23.38
N GLU A 131 14.99 29.47 24.53
CA GLU A 131 15.22 30.90 24.56
C GLU A 131 16.53 31.14 23.79
N ASP A 132 16.49 32.14 22.91
CA ASP A 132 17.60 32.68 22.13
C ASP A 132 18.03 31.91 20.86
N LEU A 133 17.40 32.26 19.71
CA LEU A 133 18.12 32.64 18.47
C LEU A 133 17.15 33.29 17.47
N PRO A 134 17.54 34.36 16.75
CA PRO A 134 16.66 35.09 15.85
C PRO A 134 16.73 34.44 14.47
N PHE A 135 15.73 33.65 14.10
CA PHE A 135 15.53 33.30 12.69
C PHE A 135 14.04 33.28 12.38
N THR A 136 13.63 34.19 11.51
CA THR A 136 12.29 34.28 10.96
C THR A 136 11.94 32.95 10.30
N ARG A 137 10.90 32.30 10.82
CA ARG A 137 10.40 31.00 10.39
C ARG A 137 9.64 31.20 9.08
N ASP A 138 10.30 30.97 7.94
CA ASP A 138 9.67 31.01 6.63
C ASP A 138 8.89 29.71 6.37
N GLU A 139 7.57 29.82 6.17
CA GLU A 139 6.64 28.71 5.84
C GLU A 139 7.10 27.84 4.66
N LYS A 140 8.02 28.37 3.84
CA LYS A 140 8.60 27.69 2.67
C LYS A 140 9.52 26.52 3.01
N PHE A 141 10.10 26.48 4.21
CA PHE A 141 11.05 25.42 4.59
C PHE A 141 10.36 24.08 4.89
N ASP A 142 9.18 24.13 5.50
CA ASP A 142 8.38 22.94 5.83
C ASP A 142 7.80 22.26 4.57
N ASP A 143 7.43 23.06 3.56
CA ASP A 143 7.05 22.56 2.23
C ASP A 143 8.23 21.87 1.52
N VAL A 144 9.46 22.39 1.68
CA VAL A 144 10.65 21.81 1.03
C VAL A 144 11.02 20.46 1.65
N ILE A 145 11.00 20.30 2.98
CA ILE A 145 11.33 19.01 3.62
C ILE A 145 10.23 17.96 3.39
N SER A 146 8.95 18.34 3.44
CA SER A 146 7.85 17.43 3.15
C SER A 146 7.89 16.93 1.70
N GLN A 147 8.20 17.81 0.74
CA GLN A 147 8.40 17.43 -0.67
C GLN A 147 9.63 16.51 -0.84
N THR A 148 10.73 16.79 -0.14
CA THR A 148 11.98 16.00 -0.24
C THR A 148 11.82 14.57 0.33
N THR A 149 11.06 14.41 1.41
CA THR A 149 10.71 13.10 1.96
C THR A 149 9.72 12.35 1.05
N TRP A 150 8.76 13.08 0.44
CA TRP A 150 7.82 12.55 -0.54
C TRP A 150 8.50 11.91 -1.75
N ASP A 151 9.54 12.57 -2.24
CA ASP A 151 10.33 12.13 -3.39
C ASP A 151 11.17 10.88 -3.05
N THR A 152 11.62 10.74 -1.80
CA THR A 152 12.44 9.62 -1.35
C THR A 152 11.66 8.30 -1.30
N THR A 153 10.43 8.31 -0.77
CA THR A 153 9.56 7.10 -0.73
C THR A 153 9.16 6.67 -2.13
N ASN A 154 8.83 7.62 -3.00
CA ASN A 154 8.44 7.34 -4.39
C ASN A 154 9.63 6.79 -5.19
N CYS A 155 10.81 7.38 -5.01
CA CYS A 155 12.05 6.86 -5.57
C CYS A 155 12.35 5.44 -5.11
N ASN A 156 12.17 5.14 -3.81
CA ASN A 156 12.42 3.82 -3.27
C ASN A 156 11.46 2.77 -3.84
N LEU A 157 10.16 3.07 -3.86
CA LEU A 157 9.15 2.13 -4.37
C LEU A 157 9.23 1.94 -5.89
N ALA A 158 9.63 2.96 -6.65
CA ALA A 158 9.95 2.81 -8.06
C ALA A 158 11.10 1.79 -8.27
N LYS A 159 12.21 1.96 -7.53
CA LYS A 159 13.36 1.03 -7.56
C LYS A 159 12.96 -0.40 -7.16
N ILE A 160 12.17 -0.54 -6.11
CA ILE A 160 11.69 -1.85 -5.61
C ILE A 160 10.78 -2.52 -6.61
N SER A 161 9.86 -1.77 -7.23
CA SER A 161 8.97 -2.30 -8.26
C SER A 161 9.80 -2.89 -9.42
N GLY A 162 10.83 -2.16 -9.85
CA GLY A 162 11.71 -2.52 -10.97
C GLY A 162 11.02 -2.45 -12.34
N ILE A 163 9.77 -1.97 -12.39
CA ILE A 163 8.93 -1.93 -13.60
C ILE A 163 8.31 -0.56 -13.86
N PHE A 164 8.29 0.32 -12.85
CA PHE A 164 7.76 1.67 -12.97
C PHE A 164 8.85 2.70 -12.70
N THR A 165 8.87 3.75 -13.52
CA THR A 165 9.74 4.91 -13.31
C THR A 165 9.24 5.74 -12.13
N VAL A 166 10.11 6.57 -11.56
CA VAL A 166 9.73 7.49 -10.45
C VAL A 166 8.62 8.44 -10.91
N GLN A 167 8.66 8.90 -12.17
CA GLN A 167 7.64 9.77 -12.72
C GLN A 167 6.27 9.08 -12.77
N GLU A 168 6.22 7.83 -13.25
CA GLU A 168 4.98 7.05 -13.23
C GLU A 168 4.47 6.81 -11.81
N VAL A 169 5.37 6.54 -10.85
CA VAL A 169 5.03 6.38 -9.43
C VAL A 169 4.45 7.66 -8.84
N ASN A 170 4.99 8.82 -9.19
CA ASN A 170 4.46 10.12 -8.77
C ASN A 170 3.05 10.37 -9.33
N GLU A 171 2.82 10.05 -10.60
CA GLU A 171 1.48 10.18 -11.21
C GLU A 171 0.48 9.20 -10.60
N MET A 172 0.89 7.94 -10.38
CA MET A 172 0.08 6.93 -9.69
C MET A 172 -0.41 7.41 -8.33
N GLU A 173 0.48 7.99 -7.52
CA GLU A 173 0.09 8.54 -6.22
C GLU A 173 -0.91 9.69 -6.37
N LYS A 174 -0.63 10.67 -7.25
CA LYS A 174 -1.52 11.82 -7.47
C LYS A 174 -2.91 11.35 -7.88
N ASP A 175 -3.00 10.41 -8.80
CA ASP A 175 -4.27 9.92 -9.32
C ASP A 175 -5.04 9.12 -8.28
N PHE A 176 -4.36 8.29 -7.49
CA PHE A 176 -4.99 7.56 -6.39
C PHE A 176 -5.57 8.51 -5.33
N ARG A 177 -4.84 9.58 -4.97
CA ARG A 177 -5.34 10.62 -4.06
C ARG A 177 -6.55 11.35 -4.63
N LYS A 178 -6.55 11.69 -5.92
CA LYS A 178 -7.70 12.31 -6.59
C LYS A 178 -8.93 11.40 -6.58
N LEU A 179 -8.76 10.11 -6.85
CA LEU A 179 -9.85 9.13 -6.88
C LEU A 179 -10.51 8.96 -5.51
N LEU A 180 -9.71 8.92 -4.44
CA LEU A 180 -10.23 8.83 -3.08
C LEU A 180 -10.81 10.15 -2.57
N GLY A 181 -10.24 11.29 -2.97
CA GLY A 181 -10.66 12.62 -2.54
C GLY A 181 -10.74 12.71 -1.02
N LYS A 182 -11.93 12.96 -0.49
CA LYS A 182 -12.19 13.08 0.97
C LYS A 182 -12.07 11.74 1.72
N HIS A 183 -12.06 10.60 1.03
CA HIS A 183 -12.02 9.26 1.62
C HIS A 183 -10.59 8.74 1.89
N ILE A 184 -9.58 9.59 1.74
CA ILE A 184 -8.17 9.23 1.95
C ILE A 184 -7.77 9.09 3.43
N PHE A 185 -8.51 9.72 4.34
CA PHE A 185 -8.19 9.67 5.77
C PHE A 185 -8.70 8.37 6.39
N VAL A 186 -7.80 7.58 6.97
CA VAL A 186 -8.10 6.31 7.64
C VAL A 186 -7.83 6.45 9.14
N ASP A 187 -8.89 6.35 9.93
CA ASP A 187 -8.80 6.35 11.38
C ASP A 187 -8.63 4.93 11.96
N GLU A 188 -8.52 4.82 13.28
CA GLU A 188 -8.37 3.52 13.93
C GLU A 188 -9.65 2.67 13.87
N LYS A 189 -10.83 3.32 13.84
CA LYS A 189 -12.11 2.64 13.74
C LYS A 189 -12.25 1.96 12.37
N ASP A 190 -11.84 2.64 11.31
CA ASP A 190 -11.83 2.10 9.95
C ASP A 190 -11.00 0.81 9.84
N VAL A 191 -9.81 0.79 10.47
CA VAL A 191 -8.94 -0.37 10.49
C VAL A 191 -9.56 -1.50 11.31
N LYS A 192 -10.13 -1.20 12.48
CA LYS A 192 -10.81 -2.20 13.32
C LYS A 192 -12.02 -2.82 12.63
N ASP A 193 -12.87 -1.99 12.02
CA ASP A 193 -14.06 -2.43 11.28
C ASP A 193 -13.66 -3.33 10.10
N PHE A 194 -12.56 -2.99 9.42
CA PHE A 194 -12.00 -3.79 8.35
C PHE A 194 -11.44 -5.13 8.83
N ILE A 195 -10.70 -5.15 9.94
CA ILE A 195 -10.20 -6.38 10.56
C ILE A 195 -11.37 -7.31 10.91
N GLU A 196 -12.38 -6.78 11.61
CA GLU A 196 -13.52 -7.58 12.05
C GLU A 196 -14.29 -8.18 10.86
N SER A 197 -14.47 -7.38 9.80
CA SER A 197 -15.15 -7.83 8.57
C SER A 197 -14.37 -8.90 7.80
N ASN A 198 -13.05 -8.98 7.98
CA ASN A 198 -12.17 -9.89 7.24
C ASN A 198 -11.44 -10.89 8.17
N LYS A 199 -11.89 -11.04 9.41
CA LYS A 199 -11.14 -11.73 10.47
C LYS A 199 -10.71 -13.15 10.10
N TYR A 200 -11.59 -13.92 9.46
CA TYR A 200 -11.29 -15.29 9.04
C TYR A 200 -10.25 -15.35 7.93
N ALA A 201 -10.32 -14.45 6.94
CA ALA A 201 -9.33 -14.39 5.86
C ALA A 201 -7.96 -13.91 6.36
N LEU A 202 -7.96 -13.15 7.45
CA LEU A 202 -6.76 -12.73 8.18
C LEU A 202 -6.25 -13.79 9.18
N GLY A 203 -6.95 -14.92 9.34
CA GLY A 203 -6.58 -15.98 10.27
C GLY A 203 -6.92 -15.72 11.74
N TYR A 204 -7.77 -14.74 12.03
CA TYR A 204 -8.33 -14.51 13.36
C TYR A 204 -9.57 -15.39 13.54
N TYR A 205 -9.52 -16.30 14.53
CA TYR A 205 -10.59 -17.23 14.90
C TYR A 205 -11.19 -16.87 16.27
#